data_AF-A0A841QK69-F1
#
_entry.id   AF-A0A841QK69-F1
#
_cell.length_a   1.000
_cell.length_b   1.000
_cell.length_c   1.000
_cell.angle_alpha   90.00
_cell.angle_beta   90.00
_cell.angle_gamma   90.00
#
_symmetry.space_group_name_H-M   'P 1'
#
loop_
_entity.id
_entity.type
_entity.pdbx_description
1 polymer ?
#
loop_
_entity_poly.entity_id
_entity_poly.type
_entity_poly.pdbx_seq_one_letter_code
_entity_poly.pdbx_strand_id
1 'polypeptide(L)'
;MQSIIDIMDNITDLYPDPVQRLSVFIGMMEKVGYDPTSRTLVPTMNETTATSLRIVILSYIGAAVSQIEFDSSSQAENILTSLKPLFEAQMGDSNLDSQAFNRLKRLYTKTIADISTRGSVLPQVVEFYVDPTDKIPLPVLAQYIYQDGSMADDILLRNNSKIIHPLFVNTTLEVINNG
;
A
#
# COMPACT_ATOMS: atom_id res chain seq x y z
N MET A 1 -19.03 0.65 -22.37
CA MET A 1 -17.74 1.16 -21.85
C MET A 1 -17.94 2.42 -21.01
N GLN A 2 -18.70 3.42 -21.49
CA GLN A 2 -19.06 4.62 -20.70
C GLN A 2 -19.63 4.27 -19.32
N SER A 3 -20.59 3.34 -19.25
CA SER A 3 -21.20 2.91 -17.98
C SER A 3 -20.23 2.29 -16.96
N ILE A 4 -19.12 1.69 -17.40
CA ILE A 4 -18.12 1.11 -16.50
C ILE A 4 -17.22 2.22 -15.95
N ILE A 5 -16.83 3.17 -16.80
CA ILE A 5 -16.09 4.36 -16.39
C ILE A 5 -16.89 5.14 -15.36
N ASP A 6 -18.19 5.37 -15.62
CA ASP A 6 -19.08 6.06 -14.67
C ASP A 6 -19.16 5.32 -13.31
N ILE A 7 -19.15 3.99 -13.29
CA ILE A 7 -19.10 3.22 -12.03
C ILE A 7 -17.78 3.44 -11.30
N MET A 8 -16.65 3.41 -12.01
CA MET A 8 -15.33 3.61 -11.41
C MET A 8 -15.13 5.04 -10.89
N ASP A 9 -15.69 6.03 -11.60
CA ASP A 9 -15.71 7.42 -11.17
C ASP A 9 -16.59 7.60 -9.92
N ASN A 10 -17.78 6.99 -9.88
CA ASN A 10 -18.62 6.99 -8.69
C ASN A 10 -17.93 6.34 -7.47
N ILE A 11 -17.20 5.23 -7.68
CA ILE A 11 -16.40 4.63 -6.60
C ILE A 11 -15.31 5.61 -6.14
N THR A 12 -14.70 6.34 -7.08
CA THR A 12 -13.69 7.35 -6.76
C THR A 12 -14.27 8.47 -5.89
N ASP A 13 -15.48 8.91 -6.18
CA ASP A 13 -16.18 9.95 -5.41
C ASP A 13 -16.67 9.45 -4.04
N LEU A 14 -17.11 8.19 -3.96
CA LEU A 14 -17.57 7.57 -2.72
C LEU A 14 -16.45 7.32 -1.71
N TYR A 15 -15.22 7.12 -2.20
CA TYR A 15 -14.05 6.87 -1.36
C TYR A 15 -12.99 7.95 -1.63
N PRO A 16 -13.06 9.13 -0.98
CA PRO A 16 -12.09 10.19 -1.22
C PRO A 16 -10.65 9.77 -0.88
N ASP A 17 -10.50 8.95 0.17
CA ASP A 17 -9.22 8.40 0.60
C ASP A 17 -8.63 7.45 -0.47
N PRO A 18 -7.47 7.76 -1.05
CA PRO A 18 -6.85 6.95 -2.09
C PRO A 18 -6.42 5.55 -1.61
N VAL A 19 -6.13 5.35 -0.33
CA VAL A 19 -5.77 4.03 0.24
C VAL A 19 -7.01 3.13 0.31
N GLN A 20 -8.15 3.71 0.67
CA GLN A 20 -9.43 2.99 0.65
C GLN A 20 -9.85 2.64 -0.77
N ARG A 21 -9.72 3.57 -1.73
CA ARG A 21 -9.96 3.29 -3.16
C ARG A 21 -9.11 2.14 -3.66
N LEU A 22 -7.82 2.15 -3.34
CA LEU A 22 -6.90 1.08 -3.71
C LEU A 22 -7.41 -0.28 -3.23
N SER A 23 -7.84 -0.35 -1.96
CA SER A 23 -8.36 -1.59 -1.35
C SER A 23 -9.63 -2.07 -2.05
N VAL A 24 -10.55 -1.17 -2.39
CA VAL A 24 -11.77 -1.48 -3.15
C VAL A 24 -11.43 -2.03 -4.54
N PHE A 25 -10.53 -1.36 -5.28
CA PHE A 25 -10.15 -1.80 -6.62
C PHE A 25 -9.41 -3.14 -6.62
N ILE A 26 -8.55 -3.40 -5.63
CA ILE A 26 -7.93 -4.72 -5.44
C ILE A 26 -9.02 -5.78 -5.17
N GLY A 27 -9.98 -5.49 -4.30
CA GLY A 27 -11.11 -6.40 -4.05
C GLY A 27 -11.97 -6.65 -5.30
N MET A 28 -12.12 -5.65 -6.16
CA MET A 28 -12.79 -5.82 -7.46
C MET A 28 -12.02 -6.76 -8.38
N MET A 29 -10.68 -6.69 -8.42
CA MET A 29 -9.85 -7.63 -9.20
C MET A 29 -10.17 -9.08 -8.83
N GLU A 30 -10.35 -9.37 -7.54
CA GLU A 30 -10.72 -10.71 -7.07
C GLU A 30 -12.07 -11.17 -7.62
N LYS A 31 -13.06 -10.27 -7.68
CA LYS A 31 -14.39 -10.56 -8.23
C LYS A 31 -14.38 -10.78 -9.74
N VAL A 32 -13.34 -10.33 -10.44
CA VAL A 32 -13.20 -10.46 -11.90
C VAL A 32 -12.12 -11.48 -12.29
N GLY A 33 -11.87 -12.45 -11.40
CA GLY A 33 -11.08 -13.64 -11.71
C GLY A 33 -9.60 -13.53 -11.38
N TYR A 34 -9.17 -12.60 -10.53
CA TYR A 34 -7.85 -12.70 -9.90
C TYR A 34 -7.93 -13.54 -8.61
N ASP A 35 -7.06 -14.53 -8.45
CA ASP A 35 -6.94 -15.27 -7.19
C ASP A 35 -5.75 -14.73 -6.37
N PRO A 36 -5.97 -14.11 -5.20
CA PRO A 36 -4.90 -13.55 -4.37
C PRO A 36 -3.99 -14.62 -3.76
N THR A 37 -4.44 -15.88 -3.67
CA THR A 37 -3.65 -16.98 -3.09
C THR A 37 -2.63 -17.48 -4.08
N SER A 38 -3.07 -17.86 -5.29
CA SER A 38 -2.18 -18.31 -6.36
C SER A 38 -1.49 -17.16 -7.12
N ARG A 39 -1.99 -15.93 -6.98
CA ARG A 39 -1.54 -14.74 -7.73
C ARG A 39 -1.69 -14.89 -9.25
N THR A 40 -2.72 -15.60 -9.68
CA THR A 40 -2.99 -15.87 -11.09
C THR A 40 -4.41 -15.47 -11.47
N LEU A 41 -4.69 -15.46 -12.78
CA LEU A 41 -6.04 -15.30 -13.29
C LEU A 41 -6.73 -16.67 -13.40
N VAL A 42 -7.92 -16.77 -12.83
CA VAL A 42 -8.81 -17.90 -12.99
C VAL A 42 -9.81 -17.64 -14.12
N PRO A 43 -10.08 -18.62 -15.00
CA PRO A 43 -11.03 -18.45 -16.08
C PRO A 43 -12.42 -18.04 -15.57
N THR A 44 -13.00 -17.04 -16.22
CA THR A 44 -14.36 -16.56 -15.95
C THR A 44 -15.32 -16.99 -17.05
N MET A 45 -16.63 -16.86 -16.81
CA MET A 45 -17.66 -17.20 -17.79
C MET A 45 -17.58 -16.35 -19.07
N ASN A 46 -17.06 -15.12 -18.98
CA ASN A 46 -16.86 -14.22 -20.12
C ASN A 46 -15.49 -13.53 -20.01
N GLU A 47 -14.46 -14.26 -20.42
CA GLU A 47 -13.07 -13.84 -20.21
C GLU A 47 -12.74 -12.54 -20.94
N THR A 48 -13.21 -12.33 -22.17
CA THR A 48 -12.98 -11.06 -22.90
C THR A 48 -13.51 -9.84 -22.13
N THR A 49 -14.67 -9.98 -21.49
CA THR A 49 -15.24 -8.89 -20.67
C THR A 49 -14.46 -8.72 -19.37
N ALA A 50 -14.08 -9.82 -18.73
CA ALA A 50 -13.25 -9.80 -17.52
C ALA A 50 -11.89 -9.14 -17.76
N THR A 51 -11.18 -9.50 -18.83
CA THR A 51 -9.94 -8.86 -19.28
C THR A 51 -10.11 -7.36 -19.45
N SER A 52 -11.17 -6.92 -20.15
CA SER A 52 -11.44 -5.49 -20.34
C SER A 52 -11.66 -4.75 -19.02
N LEU A 53 -12.41 -5.36 -18.09
CA LEU A 53 -12.70 -4.78 -16.79
C LEU A 53 -11.44 -4.73 -15.89
N ARG A 54 -10.62 -5.79 -15.88
CA ARG A 54 -9.33 -5.82 -15.17
C ARG A 54 -8.39 -4.71 -15.63
N ILE A 55 -8.29 -4.47 -16.94
CA ILE A 55 -7.47 -3.37 -17.49
C ILE A 55 -7.97 -1.99 -17.00
N VAL A 56 -9.28 -1.79 -16.98
CA VAL A 56 -9.87 -0.55 -16.44
C VAL A 56 -9.55 -0.43 -14.96
N ILE A 57 -9.79 -1.47 -14.16
CA ILE A 57 -9.48 -1.47 -12.72
C ILE A 57 -8.00 -1.15 -12.47
N LEU A 58 -7.08 -1.79 -13.18
CA LEU A 58 -5.63 -1.53 -13.07
C LEU A 58 -5.27 -0.08 -13.43
N SER A 59 -6.00 0.55 -14.35
CA SER A 59 -5.83 1.96 -14.69
C SER A 59 -6.23 2.87 -13.52
N TYR A 60 -7.36 2.58 -12.87
CA TYR A 60 -7.81 3.31 -11.67
C TYR A 60 -6.93 3.04 -10.45
N ILE A 61 -6.36 1.83 -10.31
CA ILE A 61 -5.33 1.54 -9.31
C ILE A 61 -4.12 2.46 -9.51
N GLY A 62 -3.61 2.57 -10.75
CA GLY A 62 -2.50 3.47 -11.05
C GLY A 62 -2.82 4.94 -10.72
N ALA A 63 -4.04 5.38 -11.00
CA ALA A 63 -4.50 6.73 -10.65
C ALA A 63 -4.59 6.92 -9.12
N ALA A 64 -5.19 5.98 -8.38
CA ALA A 64 -5.31 6.05 -6.93
C ALA A 64 -3.93 6.10 -6.26
N VAL A 65 -2.99 5.25 -6.68
CA VAL A 65 -1.62 5.21 -6.16
C VAL A 65 -0.92 6.57 -6.29
N SER A 66 -1.11 7.27 -7.41
CA SER A 66 -0.48 8.58 -7.64
C SER A 66 -0.94 9.66 -6.64
N GLN A 67 -2.02 9.41 -5.90
CA GLN A 67 -2.61 10.33 -4.93
C GLN A 67 -2.35 9.92 -3.47
N ILE A 68 -1.80 8.72 -3.22
CA ILE A 68 -1.50 8.25 -1.86
C ILE A 68 -0.28 9.02 -1.34
N GLU A 69 -0.39 9.65 -0.18
CA GLU A 69 0.78 10.06 0.60
C GLU A 69 1.20 8.88 1.49
N PHE A 70 2.46 8.45 1.39
CA PHE A 70 2.94 7.32 2.18
C PHE A 70 3.52 7.81 3.51
N ASP A 71 3.14 7.14 4.60
CA ASP A 71 3.57 7.44 5.97
C ASP A 71 4.95 6.85 6.29
N SER A 72 5.36 5.82 5.54
CA SER A 72 6.64 5.11 5.75
C SER A 72 7.08 4.36 4.48
N SER A 73 8.37 4.02 4.42
CA SER A 73 8.89 3.16 3.36
C SER A 73 8.26 1.75 3.40
N SER A 74 7.98 1.23 4.59
CA SER A 74 7.29 -0.06 4.78
C SER A 74 5.88 -0.06 4.16
N GLN A 75 5.12 1.03 4.30
CA GLN A 75 3.80 1.13 3.67
C GLN A 75 3.90 1.14 2.13
N ALA A 76 4.86 1.88 1.58
CA ALA A 76 5.12 1.89 0.14
C ALA A 76 5.52 0.50 -0.38
N GLU A 77 6.37 -0.23 0.36
CA GLU A 77 6.78 -1.60 0.03
C GLU A 77 5.60 -2.60 0.09
N ASN A 78 4.75 -2.47 1.10
CA ASN A 78 3.54 -3.30 1.22
C ASN A 78 2.62 -3.09 0.01
N ILE A 79 2.38 -1.83 -0.39
CA ILE A 79 1.58 -1.52 -1.58
C ILE A 79 2.24 -2.08 -2.85
N LEU A 80 3.55 -1.96 -3.01
CA LEU A 80 4.29 -2.57 -4.13
C LEU A 80 4.07 -4.10 -4.18
N THR A 81 4.17 -4.75 -3.03
CA THR A 81 4.02 -6.20 -2.89
C THR A 81 2.62 -6.66 -3.24
N SER A 82 1.59 -5.88 -2.89
CA SER A 82 0.20 -6.15 -3.27
C SER A 82 -0.07 -5.90 -4.76
N LEU A 83 0.55 -4.88 -5.36
CA LEU A 83 0.23 -4.46 -6.73
C LEU A 83 0.99 -5.21 -7.82
N LYS A 84 2.26 -5.55 -7.61
CA LYS A 84 3.06 -6.24 -8.63
C LYS A 84 2.37 -7.50 -9.18
N PRO A 85 1.84 -8.41 -8.34
CA PRO A 85 1.21 -9.64 -8.83
C PRO A 85 -0.05 -9.38 -9.67
N LEU A 86 -0.81 -8.33 -9.39
CA LEU A 86 -2.02 -7.98 -10.16
C LEU A 86 -1.67 -7.60 -11.60
N PHE A 87 -0.65 -6.75 -11.76
CA PHE A 87 -0.17 -6.35 -13.08
C PHE A 87 0.48 -7.52 -13.82
N GLU A 88 1.30 -8.31 -13.13
CA GLU A 88 1.99 -9.48 -13.70
C GLU A 88 1.00 -10.54 -14.18
N ALA A 89 -0.02 -10.85 -13.39
CA ALA A 89 -1.08 -11.78 -13.76
C ALA A 89 -1.82 -11.31 -15.02
N GLN A 90 -2.18 -10.01 -15.09
CA GLN A 90 -2.86 -9.46 -16.27
C GLN A 90 -1.96 -9.37 -17.50
N MET A 91 -0.66 -9.10 -17.34
CA MET A 91 0.30 -9.14 -18.46
C MET A 91 0.50 -10.55 -19.02
N GLY A 92 0.22 -11.60 -18.22
CA GLY A 92 0.22 -13.00 -18.66
C GLY A 92 -1.08 -13.47 -19.33
N ASP A 93 -2.11 -12.64 -19.40
CA ASP A 93 -3.41 -12.97 -20.01
C ASP A 93 -3.29 -13.12 -21.53
N SER A 94 -3.63 -14.28 -22.07
CA SER A 94 -3.58 -14.57 -23.50
C SER A 94 -4.62 -13.82 -24.33
N ASN A 95 -5.66 -13.26 -23.69
CA ASN A 95 -6.68 -12.45 -24.34
C ASN A 95 -6.28 -10.97 -24.50
N LEU A 96 -5.10 -10.59 -24.00
CA LEU A 96 -4.63 -9.22 -24.03
C LEU A 96 -4.03 -8.89 -25.40
N ASP A 97 -4.59 -7.89 -26.08
CA ASP A 97 -4.04 -7.42 -27.35
C ASP A 97 -2.67 -6.73 -27.16
N SER A 98 -1.86 -6.66 -28.22
CA SER A 98 -0.50 -6.13 -28.14
C SER A 98 -0.44 -4.63 -27.77
N GLN A 99 -1.46 -3.84 -28.11
CA GLN A 99 -1.50 -2.42 -27.74
C GLN A 99 -1.85 -2.25 -26.26
N ALA A 100 -2.86 -2.97 -25.78
CA ALA A 100 -3.27 -3.03 -24.39
C ALA A 100 -2.14 -3.54 -23.50
N PHE A 101 -1.43 -4.60 -23.92
CA PHE A 101 -0.22 -5.08 -23.25
C PHE A 101 0.83 -3.98 -23.11
N ASN A 102 1.16 -3.28 -24.19
CA ASN A 102 2.16 -2.21 -24.15
C ASN A 102 1.74 -1.03 -23.27
N ARG A 103 0.45 -0.66 -23.27
CA ARG A 103 -0.09 0.39 -22.39
C ARG A 103 -0.04 -0.05 -20.93
N LEU A 104 -0.44 -1.28 -20.63
CA LEU A 104 -0.44 -1.83 -19.28
C LEU A 104 0.99 -1.96 -18.75
N LYS A 105 1.94 -2.43 -19.56
CA LYS A 105 3.36 -2.48 -19.19
C LYS A 105 3.92 -1.11 -18.85
N ARG A 106 3.59 -0.08 -19.63
CA ARG A 106 3.98 1.31 -19.34
C ARG A 106 3.38 1.80 -18.03
N LEU A 107 2.09 1.51 -17.79
CA LEU A 107 1.42 1.85 -16.55
C LEU A 107 2.11 1.16 -15.36
N TYR A 108 2.32 -0.16 -15.43
CA TYR A 108 3.05 -0.93 -14.43
C TYR A 108 4.41 -0.30 -14.11
N THR A 109 5.25 -0.06 -15.13
CA THR A 109 6.58 0.52 -14.89
C THR A 109 6.50 1.90 -14.23
N LYS A 110 5.57 2.76 -14.65
CA LYS A 110 5.40 4.09 -14.05
C LYS A 110 4.88 4.03 -12.63
N THR A 111 3.87 3.22 -12.35
CA THR A 111 3.28 3.06 -11.02
C THR A 111 4.31 2.51 -10.04
N ILE A 112 5.05 1.46 -10.42
CA ILE A 112 6.10 0.88 -9.57
C ILE A 112 7.23 1.89 -9.34
N ALA A 113 7.70 2.58 -10.37
CA ALA A 113 8.74 3.58 -10.24
C ALA A 113 8.32 4.76 -9.35
N ASP A 114 7.07 5.22 -9.47
CA ASP A 114 6.51 6.28 -8.64
C ASP A 114 6.49 5.88 -7.15
N ILE A 115 5.91 4.71 -6.83
CA ILE A 115 5.89 4.22 -5.44
C ILE A 115 7.30 4.04 -4.90
N SER A 116 8.20 3.42 -5.67
CA SER A 116 9.59 3.21 -5.23
C SER A 116 10.35 4.51 -5.02
N THR A 117 10.12 5.53 -5.85
CA THR A 117 10.80 6.84 -5.72
C THR A 117 10.29 7.60 -4.51
N ARG A 118 8.96 7.62 -4.28
CA ARG A 118 8.37 8.30 -3.13
C ARG A 118 8.60 7.54 -1.83
N GLY A 119 8.65 6.21 -1.88
CA GLY A 119 8.92 5.35 -0.74
C GLY A 119 10.39 5.34 -0.29
N SER A 120 11.35 5.50 -1.20
CA SER A 120 12.78 5.42 -0.87
C SER A 120 13.31 6.59 -0.04
N VAL A 121 12.63 7.73 -0.07
CA VAL A 121 12.97 8.91 0.75
C VAL A 121 12.34 8.88 2.13
N LEU A 122 11.48 7.88 2.41
CA LEU A 122 10.73 7.81 3.66
C LEU A 122 11.46 6.97 4.71
N PRO A 123 11.32 7.34 6.00
CA PRO A 123 11.84 6.53 7.09
C PRO A 123 11.21 5.13 7.10
N GLN A 124 12.01 4.14 7.49
CA GLN A 124 11.52 2.80 7.75
C GLN A 124 10.92 2.75 9.16
N VAL A 125 9.78 2.10 9.35
CA VAL A 125 9.24 1.86 10.70
C VAL A 125 9.69 0.48 11.16
N VAL A 126 10.28 0.42 12.34
CA VAL A 126 10.78 -0.80 12.98
C VAL A 126 10.15 -0.96 14.36
N GLU A 127 10.02 -2.20 14.81
CA GLU A 127 9.59 -2.50 16.17
C GLU A 127 10.79 -2.50 17.13
N PHE A 128 10.74 -1.65 18.14
CA PHE A 128 11.69 -1.62 19.24
C PHE A 128 11.09 -2.31 20.47
N TYR A 129 11.68 -3.44 20.86
CA TYR A 129 11.24 -4.21 22.02
C TYR A 129 11.72 -3.55 23.32
N VAL A 130 10.78 -3.24 24.21
CA VAL A 130 11.05 -2.84 25.60
C VAL A 130 10.61 -4.00 26.48
N ASP A 131 11.48 -4.46 27.38
CA ASP A 131 11.12 -5.50 28.33
C ASP A 131 9.91 -5.05 29.18
N PRO A 132 8.84 -5.86 29.28
CA PRO A 132 7.66 -5.50 30.07
C PRO A 132 7.93 -5.23 31.55
N THR A 133 9.02 -5.78 32.09
CA THR A 133 9.47 -5.56 33.47
C THR A 133 10.15 -4.21 33.66
N ASP A 134 10.75 -3.66 32.60
CA ASP A 134 11.33 -2.34 32.62
C ASP A 134 10.25 -1.25 32.54
N LYS A 135 10.56 -0.08 33.12
CA LYS A 135 9.71 1.12 33.05
C LYS A 135 10.60 2.29 32.65
N ILE A 136 10.75 2.48 31.35
CA ILE A 136 11.70 3.46 30.81
C ILE A 136 10.92 4.72 30.39
N PRO A 137 11.36 5.92 30.78
CA PRO A 137 10.78 7.15 30.28
C PRO A 137 10.99 7.30 28.78
N LEU A 138 9.97 7.77 28.07
CA LEU A 138 9.98 7.94 26.63
C LEU A 138 11.10 8.86 26.11
N PRO A 139 11.46 9.98 26.78
CA PRO A 139 12.62 10.78 26.38
C PRO A 139 13.95 10.03 26.48
N VAL A 140 14.07 9.08 27.41
CA VAL A 140 15.28 8.24 27.55
C VAL A 140 15.34 7.22 26.41
N LEU A 141 14.20 6.62 26.05
CA LEU A 141 14.11 5.75 24.87
C LEU A 141 14.41 6.51 23.57
N ALA A 142 13.87 7.73 23.42
CA ALA A 142 14.16 8.58 22.27
C ALA A 142 15.65 8.93 22.18
N GLN A 143 16.27 9.31 23.31
CA GLN A 143 17.71 9.53 23.36
C GLN A 143 18.51 8.26 23.04
N TYR A 144 18.06 7.08 23.46
CA TYR A 144 18.76 5.83 23.18
C TYR A 144 18.68 5.43 21.69
N ILE A 145 17.49 5.53 21.11
CA ILE A 145 17.20 5.09 19.74
C ILE A 145 17.73 6.10 18.71
N TYR A 146 17.44 7.39 18.92
CA TYR A 146 17.73 8.43 17.93
C TYR A 146 18.93 9.31 18.28
N GLN A 147 19.52 9.13 19.46
CA GLN A 147 20.48 10.09 20.02
C GLN A 147 19.89 11.50 20.22
N ASP A 148 18.56 11.60 20.23
CA ASP A 148 17.82 12.85 20.36
C ASP A 148 16.55 12.64 21.20
N GLY A 149 16.56 13.16 22.44
CA GLY A 149 15.42 13.10 23.34
C GLY A 149 14.18 13.88 22.87
N SER A 150 14.31 14.80 21.92
CA SER A 150 13.18 15.57 21.36
C SER A 150 12.26 14.72 20.49
N MET A 151 12.74 13.58 19.98
CA MET A 151 11.96 12.62 19.19
C MET A 151 10.92 11.84 20.02
N ALA A 152 10.84 12.06 21.34
CA ALA A 152 9.87 11.40 22.20
C ALA A 152 8.42 11.64 21.77
N ASP A 153 8.10 12.84 21.27
CA ASP A 153 6.74 13.18 20.83
C ASP A 153 6.33 12.39 19.57
N ASP A 154 7.26 12.13 18.64
CA ASP A 154 7.00 11.29 17.47
C ASP A 154 6.73 9.83 17.88
N ILE A 155 7.53 9.29 18.81
CA ILE A 155 7.28 7.94 19.34
C ILE A 155 5.91 7.88 20.04
N LEU A 156 5.56 8.91 20.81
CA LEU A 156 4.27 8.97 21.49
C LEU A 156 3.11 8.99 20.49
N LEU A 157 3.19 9.83 19.46
CA LEU A 157 2.16 9.95 18.42
C LEU A 157 1.91 8.61 17.72
N ARG A 158 2.98 7.89 17.36
CA ARG A 158 2.89 6.58 16.69
C ARG A 158 2.33 5.49 17.59
N ASN A 159 2.64 5.55 18.88
CA ASN A 159 2.32 4.48 19.85
C ASN A 159 1.24 4.88 20.86
N ASN A 160 0.46 5.93 20.59
CA ASN A 160 -0.47 6.49 21.56
C ASN A 160 -1.53 5.48 22.04
N SER A 161 -1.85 4.47 21.23
CA SER A 161 -2.75 3.37 21.59
C SER A 161 -2.12 2.32 22.50
N LYS A 162 -0.79 2.22 22.52
CA LYS A 162 0.00 1.22 23.27
C LYS A 162 0.60 1.79 24.55
N ILE A 163 0.97 3.08 24.56
CA ILE A 163 1.60 3.75 25.70
C ILE A 163 0.53 4.20 26.69
N ILE A 164 0.54 3.61 27.89
CA ILE A 164 -0.34 4.03 29.00
C ILE A 164 0.14 5.35 29.62
N HIS A 165 1.46 5.49 29.82
CA HIS A 165 2.06 6.68 30.40
C HIS A 165 3.47 6.94 29.82
N PRO A 166 3.77 8.15 29.30
CA PRO A 166 5.07 8.43 28.66
C PRO A 166 6.30 8.23 29.56
N LEU A 167 6.15 8.33 30.88
CA LEU A 167 7.28 8.09 31.80
C LEU A 167 7.51 6.61 32.17
N PHE A 168 6.60 5.71 31.79
CA PHE A 168 6.62 4.31 32.23
C PHE A 168 6.33 3.37 31.08
N VAL A 169 7.13 3.46 30.01
CA VAL A 169 6.96 2.63 28.83
C VAL A 169 7.51 1.24 29.07
N ASN A 170 6.72 0.23 28.70
CA ASN A 170 7.00 -1.20 28.95
C ASN A 170 6.38 -2.11 27.89
N THR A 171 6.25 -1.60 26.68
CA THR A 171 5.63 -2.29 25.55
C THR A 171 6.50 -2.10 24.32
N THR A 172 6.33 -2.99 23.34
CA THR A 172 6.98 -2.84 22.03
C THR A 172 6.47 -1.56 21.36
N LEU A 173 7.41 -0.77 20.84
CA LEU A 173 7.15 0.52 20.21
C LEU A 173 7.43 0.44 18.71
N GLU A 174 6.59 1.09 17.93
CA GLU A 174 6.89 1.42 16.54
C GLU A 174 7.73 2.70 16.51
N VAL A 175 8.96 2.59 15.99
CA VAL A 175 9.90 3.70 15.88
C VAL A 175 10.38 3.83 14.45
N ILE A 176 10.75 5.03 14.06
CA ILE A 176 11.44 5.29 12.81
C ILE A 176 12.88 4.76 12.93
N ASN A 177 13.36 4.11 11.87
CA ASN A 177 14.77 3.84 11.65
C ASN A 177 15.27 4.84 10.61
N ASN A 178 16.03 5.83 11.09
CA ASN A 178 16.83 6.71 10.24
C ASN A 178 18.16 5.97 10.01
N GLY A 179 18.21 5.16 8.94
CA GLY A 179 19.34 4.25 8.67
C GLY A 179 20.74 4.84 8.78
#